data_AF-A0A7C5ICC7-F1
#
_entry.id   AF-A0A7C5ICC7-F1
#
_cell.length_a   1.000
_cell.length_b   1.000
_cell.length_c   1.000
_cell.angle_alpha   90.00
_cell.angle_beta   90.00
_cell.angle_gamma   90.00
#
_symmetry.space_group_name_H-M   'P 1'
#
loop_
_entity.id
_entity.type
_entity.pdbx_description
1 polymer ?
#
loop_
_entity_poly.entity_id
_entity_poly.type
_entity_poly.pdbx_seq_one_letter_code
_entity_poly.pdbx_strand_id
1 'polypeptide(L)' 'MMSHELVNYVEGKTEFLVPRGSLISNVPPREPAFFNPRGVESRDVSVIAYDAFSRRMQRPITFADVLCGLG' A
#
# COMPACT_ATOMS: atom_id res chain seq x y z
N MET A 1 -3.96 12.37 -23.90
CA MET A 1 -3.64 11.66 -22.65
C MET A 1 -3.76 10.17 -22.93
N MET A 2 -2.72 9.37 -22.62
CA MET A 2 -2.87 7.91 -22.61
C MET A 2 -3.74 7.55 -21.40
N SER A 3 -4.81 6.80 -21.61
CA SER A 3 -5.65 6.33 -20.51
C SER A 3 -4.90 5.22 -19.74
N HIS A 4 -4.60 5.46 -18.47
CA HIS A 4 -4.06 4.42 -17.60
C HIS A 4 -5.21 3.53 -17.13
N GLU A 5 -5.19 2.26 -17.54
CA GLU A 5 -6.17 1.30 -17.07
C GLU A 5 -5.95 1.01 -15.58
N LEU A 6 -7.01 1.20 -14.80
CA LEU A 6 -7.04 0.91 -13.37
C LEU A 6 -7.80 -0.39 -13.12
N VAL A 7 -7.35 -1.15 -12.12
CA VAL A 7 -7.95 -2.43 -11.73
C VAL A 7 -8.05 -2.52 -10.21
N ASN A 8 -9.03 -3.28 -9.72
CA ASN A 8 -9.13 -3.57 -8.29
C ASN A 8 -8.10 -4.62 -7.90
N TYR A 9 -7.43 -4.40 -6.77
CA TYR A 9 -6.49 -5.33 -6.16
C TYR A 9 -6.78 -5.40 -4.66
N VAL A 10 -6.83 -6.61 -4.11
CA VAL A 10 -7.12 -6.83 -2.69
C VAL A 10 -5.85 -7.27 -1.99
N GLU A 11 -5.45 -6.55 -0.93
CA GLU A 11 -4.37 -6.93 -0.02
C GLU A 11 -4.91 -7.00 1.40
N GLY A 12 -4.86 -8.18 2.01
CA GLY A 12 -5.46 -8.43 3.32
C GLY A 12 -6.96 -8.10 3.32
N LYS A 13 -7.34 -7.02 4.01
CA LYS A 13 -8.73 -6.54 4.11
C LYS A 13 -8.99 -5.24 3.33
N THR A 14 -7.99 -4.73 2.61
CA THR A 14 -8.06 -3.45 1.90
C THR A 14 -8.18 -3.70 0.40
N GLU A 15 -9.12 -3.00 -0.24
CA GLU A 15 -9.26 -2.97 -1.69
C GLU A 15 -8.64 -1.68 -2.23
N PHE A 16 -7.71 -1.83 -3.18
CA PHE A 16 -7.00 -0.75 -3.84
C PHE A 16 -7.43 -0.66 -5.29
N LEU A 17 -7.52 0.57 -5.80
CA LEU A 17 -7.57 0.84 -7.23
C LEU A 17 -6.15 1.13 -7.72
N VAL A 18 -5.57 0.19 -8.49
CA VAL A 18 -4.15 0.22 -8.88
C VAL A 18 -3.99 0.33 -10.40
N PRO A 19 -2.91 0.93 -10.92
CA PRO A 19 -2.59 0.84 -12.34
C PRO A 19 -2.35 -0.61 -12.74
N ARG A 20 -2.97 -1.10 -13.83
CA ARG A 20 -2.75 -2.47 -14.33
C ARG A 20 -1.26 -2.77 -14.55
N GLY A 21 -0.51 -1.77 -15.01
CA GLY A 21 0.94 -1.87 -15.22
C GLY A 21 1.73 -2.25 -13.96
N SER A 22 1.24 -1.90 -12.77
CA SER A 22 1.87 -2.22 -11.50
C SER A 22 1.82 -3.71 -11.14
N LEU A 23 0.90 -4.47 -11.74
CA LEU A 23 0.73 -5.90 -11.49
C LEU A 23 1.54 -6.78 -12.47
N ILE A 24 1.90 -6.25 -13.63
CA ILE A 24 2.53 -7.02 -14.72
C ILE A 24 3.98 -6.60 -14.98
N SER A 25 4.37 -5.37 -14.64
CA SER A 25 5.72 -4.88 -14.90
C SER A 25 6.69 -5.33 -13.80
N ASN A 26 7.90 -5.74 -14.21
CA ASN A 26 8.99 -6.02 -13.27
C ASN A 26 9.43 -4.77 -12.48
N VAL A 27 9.35 -3.59 -13.12
CA VAL A 27 9.55 -2.29 -12.48
C VAL A 27 8.21 -1.55 -12.53
N PRO A 28 7.46 -1.46 -11.41
CA PRO A 28 6.15 -0.84 -11.42
C PRO A 28 6.22 0.63 -11.89
N PRO A 29 5.23 1.08 -12.67
CA PRO A 29 5.20 2.45 -13.14
C PRO A 29 5.01 3.41 -11.97
N ARG A 30 5.56 4.62 -12.09
CA ARG A 30 5.34 5.72 -11.13
C ARG A 30 4.09 6.53 -11.45
N GLU A 31 3.70 6.56 -12.73
CA GLU A 31 2.51 7.26 -13.22
C GLU A 31 1.40 6.25 -13.54
N PRO A 32 0.13 6.55 -13.21
CA PRO A 32 -0.33 7.74 -12.49
C PRO A 32 -0.06 7.69 -10.99
N ALA A 33 0.22 6.51 -10.44
CA ALA A 33 0.59 6.30 -9.05
C ALA A 33 1.45 5.04 -8.91
N PHE A 34 2.37 5.06 -7.96
CA PHE A 34 3.23 3.91 -7.68
C PHE A 34 2.52 2.88 -6.80
N PHE A 35 2.60 1.60 -7.20
CA PHE A 35 2.16 0.47 -6.39
C PHE A 35 3.07 -0.73 -6.67
N ASN A 36 3.51 -1.42 -5.62
CA ASN A 36 4.28 -2.65 -5.76
C ASN A 36 3.61 -3.78 -4.96
N PRO A 37 2.99 -4.78 -5.62
CA PRO A 37 2.36 -5.90 -4.94
C PRO A 37 3.38 -6.75 -4.16
N ARG A 38 4.66 -6.73 -4.53
CA ARG A 38 5.72 -7.47 -3.82
C ARG A 38 6.08 -6.85 -2.46
N GLY A 39 5.58 -5.65 -2.16
CA GLY A 39 5.79 -5.01 -0.86
C GLY A 39 4.89 -5.52 0.26
N VAL A 40 4.00 -6.50 -0.01
CA VAL A 40 2.98 -6.99 0.94
C VAL A 40 3.59 -7.46 2.25
N GLU A 41 4.69 -8.21 2.21
CA GLU A 41 5.36 -8.73 3.42
C GLU A 41 5.86 -7.60 4.32
N SER A 42 6.38 -6.52 3.73
CA SER A 42 6.83 -5.35 4.49
C SER A 42 5.66 -4.61 5.15
N ARG A 43 4.50 -4.57 4.48
CA ARG A 43 3.28 -3.94 5.01
C ARG A 43 2.67 -4.80 6.12
N ASP A 44 2.63 -6.11 5.97
CA ASP A 44 2.17 -7.04 7.01
C ASP A 44 3.00 -6.90 8.29
N VAL A 45 4.34 -6.86 8.17
CA VAL A 45 5.23 -6.62 9.32
C VAL A 45 4.94 -5.28 9.98
N SER A 46 4.71 -4.23 9.18
CA SER A 46 4.40 -2.89 9.69
C SER A 46 3.08 -2.88 10.47
N VAL A 47 2.03 -3.50 9.94
CA VAL A 47 0.71 -3.63 10.60
C VAL A 47 0.84 -4.37 11.93
N ILE A 48 1.57 -5.49 11.97
CA ILE A 48 1.80 -6.25 13.22
C ILE A 48 2.55 -5.39 14.24
N ALA A 49 3.61 -4.68 13.81
CA ALA A 49 4.40 -3.83 14.70
C ALA A 49 3.57 -2.66 15.26
N TYR A 50 2.77 -2.00 14.42
CA TYR A 50 1.94 -0.87 14.82
C TYR A 50 0.77 -1.28 15.72
N ASP A 51 0.15 -2.45 15.50
CA ASP A 51 -0.86 -3.01 16.39
C ASP A 51 -0.27 -3.32 17.78
N ALA A 52 0.87 -4.01 17.83
CA ALA A 52 1.56 -4.31 19.09
C ALA A 52 1.97 -3.03 19.85
N PHE A 53 2.52 -2.05 19.13
CA PHE A 53 2.88 -0.75 19.71
C PHE A 53 1.66 0.02 20.22
N SER A 54 0.56 0.02 19.47
CA SER A 54 -0.69 0.69 19.85
C SER A 54 -1.28 0.13 21.13
N ARG A 55 -1.34 -1.20 21.26
CA ARG A 55 -1.81 -1.88 22.46
C ARG A 55 -0.94 -1.57 23.68
N ARG A 56 0.37 -1.42 23.49
CA ARG A 56 1.32 -1.11 24.58
C ARG A 56 1.15 0.30 25.14
N MET A 57 0.89 1.30 24.29
CA MET A 57 0.90 2.70 24.73
C MET A 57 -0.33 3.12 25.54
N GLN A 58 -1.44 2.38 25.45
CA GLN A 58 -2.68 2.63 26.20
C GLN A 58 -3.20 4.08 26.11
N ARG A 59 -2.90 4.76 25.01
CA ARG A 59 -3.33 6.12 24.70
C ARG A 59 -3.52 6.29 23.19
N PRO A 60 -4.23 7.32 22.73
CA PRO A 60 -4.27 7.65 21.31
C PRO A 60 -2.87 7.87 20.73
N ILE A 61 -2.62 7.29 19.56
CA ILE A 61 -1.37 7.43 18.80
C ILE A 61 -1.74 7.93 17.40
N THR A 62 -0.89 8.82 16.88
CA THR A 62 -0.92 9.23 15.48
C THR A 62 0.26 8.59 14.75
N PHE A 63 -0.01 7.96 13.61
CA PHE A 63 1.00 7.43 12.69
C PHE A 63 1.09 8.33 11.46
N ALA A 64 2.20 8.24 10.73
CA ALA A 64 2.40 8.96 9.48
C ALA A 64 2.88 7.99 8.40
N ASP A 65 2.26 8.04 7.24
CA ASP A 65 2.76 7.43 6.01
C ASP A 65 3.15 8.55 5.03
N VAL A 66 4.43 8.89 5.04
CA VAL A 66 4.96 10.06 4.33
C VAL A 66 5.23 9.81 2.85
N LEU A 67 5.29 8.56 2.42
CA LEU A 67 5.59 8.12 1.05
C LEU A 67 4.62 7.00 0.64
N CYS A 68 3.32 7.26 0.86
CA CYS A 68 2.26 6.25 0.83
C CYS A 68 1.94 5.65 -0.55
N GLY A 69 2.38 6.28 -1.64
CA GLY A 69 2.04 5.85 -3.00
C GLY A 69 0.52 5.94 -3.26
N LEU A 70 -0.20 4.83 -3.09
CA LEU A 70 -1.66 4.76 -3.24
C LEU A 70 -2.46 5.03 -1.95
N GLY A 71 -1.78 5.16 -0.81
CA GLY A 71 -2.43 5.35 0.49
C GLY A 71 -2.07 4.27 1.48
#